data_AF-A0A936LX78-F1
#
_entry.id   AF-A0A936LX78-F1
#
_cell.length_a   1.000
_cell.length_b   1.000
_cell.length_c   1.000
_cell.angle_alpha   90.00
_cell.angle_beta   90.00
_cell.angle_gamma   90.00
#
_symmetry.space_group_name_H-M   'P 1'
#
loop_
_entity.id
_entity.type
_entity.pdbx_description
1 polymer ?
#
loop_
_entity_poly.entity_id
_entity_poly.type
_entity_poly.pdbx_seq_one_letter_code
_entity_poly.pdbx_strand_id
1 'polypeptide(L)'
;MFQNKIWILGGSDEHKKYEDVWNSSDGIVWNKVADSTNLGRHEGSYFLHFKDKILKLAEDVWSSSDGLHWTKICDTIATNIYGYSPLIFDQQIWLIGCSRSGKFHSEVLHSKDGINWIQQKTEWSPRGGAAVCVFKNKVFMTGGKYGGQDPNNLLETQFIYSNDIWCMEKLSVRQ
;
A
#
# COMPACT_ATOMS: atom_id res chain seq x y z
N MET A 1 -8.91 3.31 -10.98
CA MET A 1 -10.23 3.22 -11.66
C MET A 1 -11.05 2.15 -10.96
N PHE A 2 -12.29 2.48 -10.62
CA PHE A 2 -13.30 1.57 -10.06
C PHE A 2 -14.66 1.97 -10.61
N GLN A 3 -15.48 1.01 -11.08
CA GLN A 3 -16.76 1.28 -11.77
C GLN A 3 -16.64 2.35 -12.87
N ASN A 4 -15.59 2.24 -13.71
CA ASN A 4 -15.23 3.21 -14.76
C ASN A 4 -15.05 4.66 -14.30
N LYS A 5 -14.73 4.88 -13.02
CA LYS A 5 -14.45 6.20 -12.44
C LYS A 5 -13.12 6.26 -11.69
N ILE A 6 -12.56 7.46 -11.61
CA ILE A 6 -11.55 7.86 -10.63
C ILE A 6 -12.28 8.18 -9.32
N TRP A 7 -11.71 7.79 -8.19
CA TRP A 7 -12.26 8.04 -6.86
C TRP A 7 -11.21 8.71 -5.99
N ILE A 8 -11.63 9.71 -5.21
CA ILE A 8 -10.87 10.34 -4.13
C ILE A 8 -11.68 10.12 -2.86
N LEU A 9 -11.03 9.63 -1.81
CA LEU A 9 -11.63 9.38 -0.51
C LEU A 9 -10.81 10.14 0.54
N GLY A 10 -11.45 11.09 1.22
CA GLY A 10 -10.84 11.91 2.26
C GLY A 10 -9.59 12.67 1.80
N GLY A 11 -8.67 12.89 2.75
CA GLY A 11 -7.43 13.65 2.56
C GLY A 11 -7.15 14.56 3.75
N SER A 12 -6.13 15.41 3.63
CA SER A 12 -5.83 16.45 4.60
C SER A 12 -5.11 17.64 3.96
N ASP A 13 -5.31 18.82 4.55
CA ASP A 13 -4.48 20.00 4.35
C ASP A 13 -3.88 20.44 5.70
N GLU A 14 -3.28 21.64 5.77
CA GLU A 14 -2.66 22.17 6.99
C GLU A 14 -3.64 22.46 8.14
N HIS A 15 -4.94 22.49 7.88
CA HIS A 15 -5.98 22.98 8.80
C HIS A 15 -7.11 21.97 9.03
N LYS A 16 -7.35 21.06 8.10
CA LYS A 16 -8.52 20.18 8.06
C LYS A 16 -8.17 18.78 7.56
N LYS A 17 -8.88 17.82 8.14
CA LYS A 17 -8.96 16.43 7.68
C LYS A 17 -10.29 16.23 6.97
N TYR A 18 -10.24 15.58 5.82
CA TYR A 18 -11.36 15.35 4.92
C TYR A 18 -11.81 13.89 5.03
N GLU A 19 -13.12 13.69 4.98
CA GLU A 19 -13.79 12.38 5.06
C GLU A 19 -14.73 12.17 3.87
N ASP A 20 -14.92 13.20 3.04
CA ASP A 20 -15.79 13.21 1.90
C ASP A 20 -15.25 12.39 0.73
N VAL A 21 -16.19 11.90 -0.08
CA VAL A 21 -15.91 11.02 -1.22
C VAL A 21 -16.32 11.70 -2.51
N TRP A 22 -15.39 11.71 -3.46
CA TRP A 22 -15.56 12.32 -4.77
C TRP A 22 -15.27 11.31 -5.87
N ASN A 23 -16.02 11.36 -6.97
CA ASN A 23 -15.69 10.58 -8.17
C ASN A 23 -15.88 11.35 -9.48
N SER A 24 -15.14 10.91 -10.49
CA SER A 24 -15.11 11.49 -11.82
C SER A 24 -14.96 10.40 -12.88
N SER A 25 -15.64 10.53 -14.02
CA SER A 25 -15.50 9.64 -15.18
C SER A 25 -14.40 10.07 -16.16
N ASP A 26 -13.96 11.33 -16.11
CA ASP A 26 -13.03 11.95 -17.06
C ASP A 26 -11.80 12.59 -16.39
N GLY A 27 -11.79 12.72 -15.06
CA GLY A 27 -10.76 13.44 -14.29
C GLY A 27 -10.91 14.96 -14.30
N ILE A 28 -11.92 15.50 -15.00
CA ILE A 28 -12.16 16.93 -15.19
C ILE A 28 -13.36 17.38 -14.35
N VAL A 29 -14.50 16.68 -14.48
CA VAL A 29 -15.73 16.99 -13.74
C VAL A 29 -15.82 16.06 -12.53
N TRP A 30 -15.83 16.66 -11.33
CA TRP A 30 -15.80 15.95 -10.06
C TRP A 30 -17.14 16.06 -9.33
N ASN A 31 -17.68 14.93 -8.91
CA ASN A 31 -18.96 14.83 -8.22
C ASN A 31 -18.70 14.42 -6.77
N LYS A 32 -19.15 15.24 -5.81
CA LYS A 32 -19.20 14.83 -4.40
C LYS A 32 -20.33 13.82 -4.23
N VAL A 33 -20.01 12.62 -3.75
CA VAL A 33 -20.98 11.52 -3.59
C VAL A 33 -21.28 11.19 -2.13
N ALA A 34 -20.45 11.63 -1.18
CA ALA A 34 -20.76 11.61 0.25
C ALA A 34 -19.94 12.68 1.01
N ASP A 35 -20.47 13.16 2.14
CA ASP A 35 -19.73 14.00 3.10
C ASP A 35 -18.83 13.19 4.04
N SER A 36 -19.17 11.92 4.28
CA SER A 36 -18.40 10.96 5.07
C SER A 36 -18.82 9.52 4.73
N THR A 37 -18.01 8.54 5.14
CA THR A 37 -18.37 7.10 5.13
C THR A 37 -18.20 6.50 6.52
N ASN A 38 -18.62 5.25 6.70
CA ASN A 38 -18.37 4.53 7.95
C ASN A 38 -16.90 4.12 8.18
N LEU A 39 -15.96 4.47 7.29
CA LEU A 39 -14.52 4.45 7.60
C LEU A 39 -14.10 5.56 8.56
N GLY A 40 -14.83 6.68 8.60
CA GLY A 40 -14.34 7.93 9.20
C GLY A 40 -13.01 8.37 8.59
N ARG A 41 -12.09 8.90 9.41
CA ARG A 41 -10.76 9.36 8.98
C ARG A 41 -9.81 8.19 8.73
N HIS A 42 -9.20 8.19 7.55
CA HIS A 42 -8.35 7.11 7.05
C HIS A 42 -7.02 7.63 6.49
N GLU A 43 -6.38 8.55 7.22
CA GLU A 43 -5.04 9.06 6.88
C GLU A 43 -3.99 7.94 6.83
N GLY A 44 -2.93 8.15 6.04
CA GLY A 44 -1.83 7.18 5.90
C GLY A 44 -2.23 5.83 5.30
N SER A 45 -3.49 5.69 4.87
CA SER A 45 -4.05 4.47 4.28
C SER A 45 -3.91 4.51 2.76
N TYR A 46 -3.84 3.32 2.16
CA TYR A 46 -3.81 3.16 0.71
C TYR A 46 -5.13 2.57 0.19
N PHE A 47 -5.52 2.97 -1.02
CA PHE A 47 -6.70 2.44 -1.69
C PHE A 47 -6.31 1.66 -2.95
N LEU A 48 -6.77 0.41 -3.06
CA LEU A 48 -6.56 -0.44 -4.23
C LEU A 48 -7.90 -0.90 -4.82
N HIS A 49 -7.99 -1.01 -6.14
CA HIS A 49 -9.05 -1.79 -6.78
C HIS A 49 -8.64 -3.26 -6.86
N PHE A 50 -9.44 -4.16 -6.30
CA PHE A 50 -9.19 -5.60 -6.29
C PHE A 50 -10.52 -6.38 -6.33
N LYS A 51 -10.67 -7.29 -7.31
CA LYS A 51 -11.84 -8.18 -7.46
C LYS A 51 -13.19 -7.45 -7.31
N ASP A 52 -13.37 -6.42 -8.14
CA ASP A 52 -14.59 -5.59 -8.20
C ASP A 52 -14.95 -4.89 -6.88
N LYS A 53 -13.96 -4.64 -6.03
CA LYS A 53 -14.07 -3.88 -4.79
C LYS A 53 -12.93 -2.88 -4.66
N ILE A 54 -13.16 -1.80 -3.92
CA ILE A 54 -12.06 -0.99 -3.37
C ILE A 54 -11.66 -1.61 -2.03
N LEU A 55 -10.37 -1.77 -1.81
CA LEU A 55 -9.78 -2.09 -0.51
C LEU A 55 -9.10 -0.85 0.07
N LYS A 56 -9.29 -0.62 1.36
CA LYS A 56 -8.50 0.30 2.18
C LYS A 56 -7.50 -0.53 2.97
N LEU A 57 -6.23 -0.21 2.85
CA LEU A 57 -5.11 -0.86 3.52
C LEU A 57 -4.46 0.11 4.49
N ALA A 58 -4.38 -0.27 5.77
CA ALA A 58 -3.55 0.37 6.78
C ALA A 58 -2.82 -0.73 7.55
N GLU A 59 -2.91 -0.77 8.89
CA GLU A 59 -2.64 -1.98 9.67
C GLU A 59 -3.80 -2.98 9.57
N ASP A 60 -5.02 -2.52 9.32
CA ASP A 60 -6.22 -3.33 9.04
C ASP A 60 -6.63 -3.27 7.56
N VAL A 61 -7.57 -4.14 7.15
CA VAL A 61 -8.14 -4.13 5.79
C VAL A 61 -9.65 -3.95 5.84
N TRP A 62 -10.13 -2.95 5.08
CA TRP A 62 -11.54 -2.74 4.82
C TRP A 62 -11.83 -2.89 3.33
N SER A 63 -13.06 -3.27 3.00
CA SER A 63 -13.50 -3.52 1.62
C SER A 63 -14.87 -2.87 1.36
N SER A 64 -15.05 -2.35 0.15
CA SER A 64 -16.32 -1.78 -0.33
C SER A 64 -16.58 -2.14 -1.80
N SER A 65 -17.84 -2.44 -2.12
CA SER A 65 -18.32 -2.70 -3.49
C SER A 65 -18.96 -1.47 -4.17
N ASP A 66 -18.99 -0.32 -3.50
CA ASP A 66 -19.56 0.94 -4.01
C ASP A 66 -18.75 2.20 -3.67
N GLY A 67 -17.67 2.06 -2.88
CA GLY A 67 -16.83 3.17 -2.40
C GLY A 67 -17.43 3.94 -1.20
N LEU A 68 -18.66 3.64 -0.78
CA LEU A 68 -19.42 4.40 0.22
C LEU A 68 -19.67 3.58 1.50
N HIS A 69 -20.03 2.30 1.36
CA HIS A 69 -20.28 1.39 2.48
C HIS A 69 -19.10 0.42 2.61
N TRP A 70 -18.48 0.40 3.79
CA TRP A 70 -17.24 -0.33 4.04
C TRP A 70 -17.40 -1.38 5.12
N THR A 71 -16.82 -2.56 4.89
CA THR A 71 -16.78 -3.65 5.87
C THR A 71 -15.33 -4.00 6.17
N LYS A 72 -14.95 -4.09 7.45
CA LYS A 72 -13.64 -4.61 7.82
C LYS A 72 -13.58 -6.10 7.51
N ILE A 73 -12.52 -6.54 6.82
CA ILE A 73 -12.31 -7.94 6.43
C ILE A 73 -11.06 -8.57 7.07
N CYS A 74 -10.15 -7.76 7.61
CA CYS A 74 -8.97 -8.22 8.34
C CYS A 74 -8.67 -7.23 9.47
N ASP A 75 -8.53 -7.71 10.72
CA ASP A 75 -8.23 -6.86 11.87
C ASP A 75 -6.77 -6.41 11.94
N THR A 76 -5.83 -7.21 11.43
CA THR A 76 -4.41 -6.87 11.40
C THR A 76 -3.70 -7.64 10.28
N ILE A 77 -3.08 -6.91 9.35
CA ILE A 77 -2.16 -7.45 8.35
C ILE A 77 -0.86 -7.87 9.05
N ALA A 78 -0.23 -6.91 9.72
CA ALA A 78 0.96 -7.04 10.56
C ALA A 78 1.17 -5.72 11.32
N THR A 79 2.03 -5.70 12.34
CA THR A 79 2.32 -4.49 13.13
C THR A 79 3.40 -3.61 12.48
N ASN A 80 3.33 -2.30 12.68
CA ASN A 80 4.38 -1.34 12.27
C ASN A 80 4.70 -1.35 10.77
N ILE A 81 3.72 -1.66 9.92
CA ILE A 81 3.94 -1.81 8.47
C ILE A 81 4.05 -0.48 7.69
N TYR A 82 4.19 0.66 8.36
CA TYR A 82 4.25 1.98 7.70
C TYR A 82 5.33 2.07 6.61
N GLY A 83 4.96 2.65 5.46
CA GLY A 83 5.90 2.91 4.36
C GLY A 83 6.12 1.76 3.36
N TYR A 84 5.31 0.70 3.37
CA TYR A 84 5.19 -0.19 2.20
C TYR A 84 4.62 0.57 0.99
N SER A 85 4.87 0.03 -0.19
CA SER A 85 4.21 0.41 -1.45
C SER A 85 3.27 -0.71 -1.88
N PRO A 86 1.94 -0.51 -1.85
CA PRO A 86 0.97 -1.55 -2.17
C PRO A 86 0.65 -1.58 -3.67
N LEU A 87 0.45 -2.76 -4.23
CA LEU A 87 0.00 -2.94 -5.61
C LEU A 87 -0.75 -4.27 -5.81
N ILE A 88 -1.38 -4.41 -6.98
CA ILE A 88 -1.91 -5.68 -7.46
C ILE A 88 -0.97 -6.29 -8.49
N PHE A 89 -0.56 -7.55 -8.26
CA PHE A 89 0.27 -8.33 -9.18
C PHE A 89 -0.10 -9.81 -9.09
N ASP A 90 -0.15 -10.52 -10.22
CA ASP A 90 -0.56 -11.94 -10.30
C ASP A 90 -1.86 -12.26 -9.53
N GLN A 91 -2.90 -11.42 -9.71
CA GLN A 91 -4.21 -11.53 -9.03
C GLN A 91 -4.13 -11.53 -7.49
N GLN A 92 -3.05 -10.99 -6.93
CA GLN A 92 -2.78 -10.87 -5.50
C GLN A 92 -2.49 -9.42 -5.14
N ILE A 93 -2.77 -9.07 -3.88
CA ILE A 93 -2.32 -7.84 -3.24
C ILE A 93 -0.89 -8.06 -2.76
N TRP A 94 0.01 -7.13 -3.02
CA TRP A 94 1.39 -7.16 -2.54
C TRP A 94 1.72 -5.85 -1.82
N LEU A 95 2.36 -5.96 -0.66
CA LEU A 95 2.99 -4.85 0.06
C LEU A 95 4.51 -5.00 -0.11
N ILE A 96 5.12 -4.08 -0.85
CA ILE A 96 6.55 -4.12 -1.18
C ILE A 96 7.30 -3.07 -0.35
N GLY A 97 8.39 -3.48 0.31
CA GLY A 97 9.12 -2.65 1.29
C GLY A 97 8.41 -2.55 2.64
N CYS A 98 9.04 -1.95 3.66
CA CYS A 98 8.53 -2.00 5.03
C CYS A 98 8.98 -0.87 6.00
N SER A 99 8.24 -0.82 7.13
CA SER A 99 8.58 -0.28 8.46
C SER A 99 8.86 1.22 8.64
N ARG A 100 9.93 1.74 8.05
CA ARG A 100 10.55 3.05 8.40
C ARG A 100 10.91 3.27 9.90
N SER A 101 10.72 2.31 10.82
CA SER A 101 10.70 2.54 12.29
C SER A 101 11.89 1.96 13.09
N GLY A 102 12.96 1.54 12.41
CA GLY A 102 14.16 0.98 13.03
C GLY A 102 14.15 -0.55 13.18
N LYS A 103 12.97 -1.18 13.16
CA LYS A 103 12.80 -2.63 13.18
C LYS A 103 12.43 -3.10 11.77
N PHE A 104 13.39 -3.67 11.04
CA PHE A 104 13.22 -4.01 9.61
C PHE A 104 13.69 -5.42 9.24
N HIS A 105 12.93 -6.05 8.35
CA HIS A 105 13.34 -7.17 7.50
C HIS A 105 12.92 -6.86 6.07
N SER A 106 13.65 -7.32 5.04
CA SER A 106 13.35 -7.05 3.62
C SER A 106 12.08 -7.73 3.07
N GLU A 107 11.17 -8.11 3.94
CA GLU A 107 10.08 -9.02 3.63
C GLU A 107 8.95 -8.28 2.91
N VAL A 108 8.31 -9.01 2.01
CA VAL A 108 7.08 -8.59 1.34
C VAL A 108 5.91 -9.37 1.93
N LEU A 109 4.75 -8.73 1.99
CA LEU A 109 3.50 -9.37 2.39
C LEU A 109 2.62 -9.51 1.16
N HIS A 110 2.04 -10.67 0.93
CA HIS A 110 1.08 -10.86 -0.16
C HIS A 110 -0.18 -11.62 0.27
N SER A 111 -1.30 -11.34 -0.40
CA SER A 111 -2.59 -11.94 -0.11
C SER A 111 -3.43 -12.16 -1.36
N LYS A 112 -4.21 -13.25 -1.37
CA LYS A 112 -5.20 -13.58 -2.42
C LYS A 112 -6.59 -13.01 -2.15
N ASP A 113 -6.87 -12.56 -0.95
CA ASP A 113 -8.22 -12.21 -0.47
C ASP A 113 -8.27 -10.92 0.37
N GLY A 114 -7.13 -10.39 0.82
CA GLY A 114 -7.04 -9.26 1.75
C GLY A 114 -7.25 -9.64 3.21
N ILE A 115 -7.36 -10.94 3.50
CA ILE A 115 -7.66 -11.50 4.83
C ILE A 115 -6.46 -12.33 5.32
N ASN A 116 -6.00 -13.26 4.48
CA ASN A 116 -4.90 -14.16 4.76
C ASN A 116 -3.63 -13.60 4.11
N TRP A 117 -2.64 -13.23 4.92
CA TRP A 117 -1.39 -12.62 4.46
C TRP A 117 -0.21 -13.56 4.67
N ILE A 118 0.64 -13.66 3.64
CA ILE A 118 1.83 -14.50 3.61
C ILE A 118 3.05 -13.58 3.53
N GLN A 119 3.98 -13.78 4.47
CA GLN A 119 5.28 -13.11 4.51
C GLN A 119 6.28 -13.88 3.65
N GLN A 120 6.98 -13.19 2.75
CA GLN A 120 8.01 -13.76 1.90
C GLN A 120 9.30 -12.95 2.01
N LYS A 121 10.43 -13.64 2.24
CA LYS A 121 11.76 -13.04 2.24
C LYS A 121 12.19 -12.64 0.84
N THR A 122 13.05 -11.63 0.75
CA THR A 122 13.61 -11.14 -0.52
C THR A 122 15.10 -10.82 -0.35
N GLU A 123 15.81 -10.78 -1.47
CA GLU A 123 17.26 -10.57 -1.53
C GLU A 123 17.68 -9.09 -1.44
N TRP A 124 16.73 -8.15 -1.56
CA TRP A 124 17.04 -6.72 -1.53
C TRP A 124 17.25 -6.19 -0.11
N SER A 125 17.96 -5.07 0.04
CA SER A 125 18.12 -4.42 1.35
C SER A 125 16.80 -3.82 1.86
N PRO A 126 16.54 -3.83 3.19
CA PRO A 126 15.28 -3.34 3.74
C PRO A 126 15.10 -1.84 3.48
N ARG A 127 13.90 -1.43 3.06
CA ARG A 127 13.61 -0.05 2.67
C ARG A 127 12.12 0.26 2.74
N GLY A 128 11.77 1.48 3.15
CA GLY A 128 10.41 2.02 3.08
C GLY A 128 10.35 3.23 2.15
N GLY A 129 9.17 3.49 1.57
CA GLY A 129 8.96 4.57 0.60
C GLY A 129 9.74 4.41 -0.71
N ALA A 130 9.98 3.18 -1.14
CA ALA A 130 10.49 2.90 -2.48
C ALA A 130 9.41 3.14 -3.54
N ALA A 131 9.79 3.61 -4.73
CA ALA A 131 8.87 3.68 -5.86
C ALA A 131 8.69 2.26 -6.43
N VAL A 132 7.44 1.83 -6.63
CA VAL A 132 7.12 0.49 -7.13
C VAL A 132 6.07 0.58 -8.23
N CYS A 133 6.26 -0.15 -9.33
CA CYS A 133 5.30 -0.20 -10.44
C CYS A 133 5.22 -1.59 -11.08
N VAL A 134 4.12 -1.87 -11.78
CA VAL A 134 3.98 -3.06 -12.63
C VAL A 134 4.24 -2.65 -14.07
N PHE A 135 5.17 -3.33 -14.74
CA PHE A 135 5.44 -3.14 -16.17
C PHE A 135 5.77 -4.48 -16.83
N LYS A 136 5.18 -4.75 -18.01
CA LYS A 136 5.37 -6.00 -18.78
C LYS A 136 5.25 -7.28 -17.94
N ASN A 137 4.24 -7.34 -17.07
CA ASN A 137 3.99 -8.45 -16.13
C ASN A 137 5.17 -8.76 -15.17
N LYS A 138 5.92 -7.73 -14.77
CA LYS A 138 6.92 -7.76 -13.70
C LYS A 138 6.70 -6.59 -12.76
N VAL A 139 7.13 -6.72 -11.51
CA VAL A 139 7.13 -5.63 -10.52
C VAL A 139 8.53 -5.06 -10.45
N PHE A 140 8.66 -3.76 -10.69
CA PHE A 140 9.91 -3.02 -10.53
C PHE A 140 9.87 -2.19 -9.26
N MET A 141 10.97 -2.20 -8.50
CA MET A 141 11.17 -1.35 -7.32
C MET A 141 12.47 -0.56 -7.48
N THR A 142 12.46 0.72 -7.12
CA THR A 142 13.68 1.54 -7.03
C THR A 142 13.56 2.61 -5.95
N GLY A 143 14.69 3.20 -5.57
CA GLY A 143 14.73 4.18 -4.49
C GLY A 143 14.52 3.54 -3.11
N GLY A 144 13.99 4.35 -2.20
CA GLY A 144 13.63 3.95 -0.84
C GLY A 144 14.69 4.31 0.20
N LYS A 145 14.26 4.33 1.46
CA LYS A 145 15.08 4.70 2.62
C LYS A 145 15.02 3.61 3.68
N TYR A 146 16.18 3.26 4.21
CA TYR A 146 16.37 2.58 5.49
C TYR A 146 16.61 3.61 6.61
N GLY A 147 16.22 3.27 7.84
CA GLY A 147 16.37 4.15 9.01
C GLY A 147 16.48 3.36 10.31
N GLY A 148 17.60 2.67 10.50
CA GLY A 148 17.88 1.81 11.65
C GLY A 148 18.80 2.46 12.68
N GLN A 149 18.95 1.83 13.84
CA GLN A 149 20.06 2.16 14.75
C GLN A 149 21.39 1.72 14.14
N ASP A 150 22.46 2.50 14.34
CA ASP A 150 23.80 2.04 13.98
C ASP A 150 24.17 0.84 14.88
N PRO A 151 24.55 -0.33 14.33
CA PRO A 151 24.95 -1.49 15.14
C PRO A 151 26.18 -1.24 16.02
N ASN A 152 26.98 -0.21 15.73
CA ASN A 152 28.14 0.21 16.51
C ASN A 152 27.82 1.36 17.47
N ASN A 153 26.70 2.07 17.29
CA ASN A 153 26.25 3.17 18.15
C ASN A 153 24.72 3.20 18.25
N LEU A 154 24.17 2.45 19.21
CA LEU A 154 22.73 2.30 19.42
C LEU A 154 22.01 3.62 19.80
N LEU A 155 22.74 4.70 20.09
CA LEU A 155 22.17 6.03 20.34
C LEU A 155 21.94 6.84 19.06
N GLU A 156 22.51 6.42 17.92
CA GLU A 156 22.39 7.11 16.64
C GLU A 156 21.52 6.34 15.64
N THR A 157 20.76 7.10 14.84
CA THR A 157 19.94 6.55 13.74
C THR A 157 20.70 6.72 12.43
N GLN A 158 21.06 5.62 11.79
CA GLN A 158 21.66 5.60 10.46
C GLN A 158 20.57 5.63 9.38
N PHE A 159 20.73 6.54 8.41
CA PHE A 159 19.88 6.60 7.22
C PHE A 159 20.65 6.13 5.98
N ILE A 160 20.15 5.09 5.32
CA ILE A 160 20.72 4.58 4.06
C ILE A 160 19.67 4.81 2.96
N TYR A 161 20.08 5.47 1.89
CA TYR A 161 19.25 5.73 0.72
C TYR A 161 19.71 4.83 -0.41
N SER A 162 18.76 4.15 -1.06
CA SER A 162 19.04 3.20 -2.13
C SER A 162 18.71 3.79 -3.50
N ASN A 163 19.47 3.45 -4.53
CA ASN A 163 19.28 3.90 -5.92
C ASN A 163 19.37 2.76 -6.96
N ASP A 164 19.47 1.52 -6.48
CA ASP A 164 19.37 0.29 -7.23
C ASP A 164 17.95 0.05 -7.77
N ILE A 165 17.83 -0.89 -8.72
CA ILE A 165 16.57 -1.31 -9.32
C ILE A 165 16.42 -2.82 -9.11
N TRP A 166 15.29 -3.22 -8.54
CA TRP A 166 14.92 -4.62 -8.34
C TRP A 166 13.75 -4.98 -9.25
N CYS A 167 13.73 -6.23 -9.71
CA CYS A 167 12.70 -6.78 -10.56
C CYS A 167 12.20 -8.11 -9.96
N MET A 168 10.93 -8.16 -9.59
CA MET A 168 10.24 -9.40 -9.22
C MET A 168 9.40 -9.87 -10.40
N GLU A 169 9.55 -11.14 -10.76
CA GLU A 169 8.77 -11.79 -11.81
C GLU A 169 8.21 -13.12 -11.34
N LYS A 170 7.08 -13.53 -11.91
CA LYS A 170 6.54 -14.87 -11.70
C LYS A 170 7.35 -15.85 -12.51
N LEU A 171 8.04 -16.78 -11.85
CA LEU A 171 8.68 -17.90 -12.51
C LEU A 171 7.60 -18.71 -13.25
N SER A 172 7.70 -18.75 -14.58
CA SER A 172 6.96 -19.73 -15.37
C SER A 172 7.47 -21.11 -15.02
N VAL A 173 6.61 -21.99 -14.50
CA VAL A 173 6.89 -23.41 -14.46
C VAL A 173 7.12 -23.84 -15.92
N ARG A 174 8.35 -24.24 -16.25
CA ARG A 174 8.63 -24.87 -17.54
C ARG A 174 7.89 -26.20 -17.54
N GLN A 175 6.94 -26.36 -18.45
CA GLN A 175 6.41 -27.66 -18.84
C GLN A 175 7.44 -28.41 -19.68
#